data_AF-A0A963C6Y7-F1
#
_entry.id   AF-A0A963C6Y7-F1
#
_cell.length_a   1.000
_cell.length_b   1.000
_cell.length_c   1.000
_cell.angle_alpha   90.00
_cell.angle_beta   90.00
_cell.angle_gamma   90.00
#
_symmetry.space_group_name_H-M   'P 1'
#
loop_
_entity.id
_entity.type
_entity.pdbx_description
1 polymer ?
#
loop_
_entity_poly.entity_id
_entity_poly.type
_entity_poly.pdbx_seq_one_letter_code
_entity_poly.pdbx_strand_id
1 'polypeptide(L)'
;MRCPDRNNPALLPVAGALALFVAAGAPGASAADFAPMGSVGILSFKVTAKAAGQVKGKGGADWDRQEWQMDNSGQLAIRLKALEPNLDDSRDNMGKAGAVKEAYDKTFSEKDQEIQEKWEDKIDACDGNEACENRVRGQMLSDPQYQRMIRKAQGAGPDIMASAKAVDLQPRIQMWVTDAQEASPARGSVQVNLAEKTYGVIDTAGGGKVDISCQWTGKLDIAPGSPDSKVGAELRVNTRTSTFEIRIPANRFGAATKESCSDSKTGSHGPSKNTRKVPLIGQVPARGAANFDQVLTFKGKLGSVRSPQLRGKETLTTDLGDANNPAASRPVKVTIEWQFAAGGR
;
A
#
# COMPACT_ATOMS: atom_id res chain seq x y z
N MET A 1 23.08 15.14 -14.65
CA MET A 1 22.59 14.22 -13.60
C MET A 1 21.74 13.15 -14.27
N ARG A 2 21.82 11.90 -13.80
CA ARG A 2 21.25 10.69 -14.43
C ARG A 2 19.72 10.63 -14.35
N CYS A 3 19.10 10.03 -15.38
CA CYS A 3 17.66 9.80 -15.59
C CYS A 3 16.93 9.18 -14.39
N PRO A 4 15.63 9.48 -14.18
CA PRO A 4 14.73 8.59 -13.47
C PRO A 4 14.15 7.51 -14.41
N ASP A 5 13.93 6.34 -13.81
CA ASP A 5 13.60 5.06 -14.43
C ASP A 5 12.41 5.04 -15.40
N ARG A 6 12.68 4.52 -16.60
CA ARG A 6 11.72 3.87 -17.49
C ARG A 6 11.21 2.58 -16.83
N ASN A 7 10.09 2.63 -16.10
CA ASN A 7 9.31 1.44 -15.77
C ASN A 7 7.84 1.80 -15.49
N ASN A 8 7.15 2.36 -16.49
CA ASN A 8 5.70 2.20 -16.66
C ASN A 8 5.29 2.59 -18.10
N PRO A 9 5.09 1.64 -19.03
CA PRO A 9 4.88 1.94 -20.46
C PRO A 9 3.48 2.53 -20.80
N ALA A 10 2.63 2.84 -19.81
CA ALA A 10 1.28 3.35 -20.06
C ALA A 10 1.10 4.88 -19.92
N LEU A 11 2.11 5.62 -19.41
CA LEU A 11 1.94 7.04 -19.03
C LEU A 11 2.74 8.05 -19.88
N LEU A 12 3.67 7.59 -20.72
CA LEU A 12 4.55 8.46 -21.51
C LEU A 12 3.85 9.22 -22.66
N PRO A 13 2.83 8.69 -23.36
CA PRO A 13 2.12 9.46 -24.41
C PRO A 13 1.15 10.51 -23.85
N VAL A 14 0.66 10.28 -22.62
CA VAL A 14 -0.26 11.19 -21.94
C VAL A 14 0.52 12.42 -21.45
N ALA A 15 1.77 12.25 -21.00
CA ALA A 15 2.63 13.35 -20.58
C ALA A 15 3.02 14.29 -21.74
N GLY A 16 3.30 13.77 -22.96
CA GLY A 16 3.62 14.61 -24.13
C GLY A 16 2.40 15.41 -24.65
N ALA A 17 1.25 14.74 -24.73
CA ALA A 17 -0.03 15.37 -25.10
C ALA A 17 -0.65 16.22 -23.96
N LEU A 18 -0.07 16.22 -22.75
CA LEU A 18 -0.40 17.17 -21.71
C LEU A 18 0.64 18.27 -21.59
N ALA A 19 1.93 18.00 -21.81
CA ALA A 19 3.00 19.01 -21.77
C ALA A 19 2.82 20.10 -22.83
N LEU A 20 2.32 19.76 -24.02
CA LEU A 20 1.93 20.73 -25.07
C LEU A 20 0.71 21.59 -24.68
N PHE A 21 -0.10 21.16 -23.70
CA PHE A 21 -1.35 21.83 -23.30
C PHE A 21 -1.31 22.47 -21.90
N VAL A 22 -0.39 22.04 -21.03
CA VAL A 22 -0.17 22.59 -19.67
C VAL A 22 0.43 24.00 -19.72
N ALA A 23 1.05 24.40 -20.84
CA ALA A 23 1.54 25.78 -21.03
C ALA A 23 0.42 26.83 -21.15
N ALA A 24 -0.84 26.43 -21.35
CA ALA A 24 -1.96 27.33 -21.58
C ALA A 24 -3.10 27.14 -20.56
N GLY A 25 -2.81 27.44 -19.29
CA GLY A 25 -3.84 27.83 -18.33
C GLY A 25 -4.38 26.71 -17.45
N ALA A 26 -3.85 26.64 -16.22
CA ALA A 26 -4.58 26.10 -15.08
C ALA A 26 -4.47 27.08 -13.90
N PRO A 27 -5.50 27.88 -13.62
CA PRO A 27 -5.62 28.58 -12.35
C PRO A 27 -6.02 27.58 -11.24
N GLY A 28 -5.14 27.43 -10.26
CA GLY A 28 -5.47 27.29 -8.83
C GLY A 28 -6.30 26.08 -8.36
N ALA A 29 -5.64 24.95 -8.12
CA ALA A 29 -5.61 24.46 -6.74
C ALA A 29 -4.34 25.04 -6.13
N SER A 30 -4.48 25.98 -5.20
CA SER A 30 -3.31 26.60 -4.61
C SER A 30 -2.51 25.53 -3.86
N ALA A 31 -1.19 25.56 -3.99
CA ALA A 31 -0.25 24.74 -3.23
C ALA A 31 -0.42 24.85 -1.68
N ALA A 32 -1.36 25.67 -1.21
CA ALA A 32 -1.65 25.95 0.19
C ALA A 32 -2.47 24.86 0.90
N ASP A 33 -3.16 23.96 0.18
CA ASP A 33 -3.98 22.91 0.79
C ASP A 33 -3.23 21.60 1.07
N PHE A 34 -2.01 21.49 0.55
CA PHE A 34 -1.15 20.32 0.64
C PHE A 34 -0.02 20.51 1.65
N ALA A 35 0.51 19.41 2.19
CA ALA A 35 1.76 19.48 2.93
C ALA A 35 2.90 19.70 1.92
N PRO A 36 3.93 20.52 2.24
CA PRO A 36 5.11 20.65 1.40
C PRO A 36 5.72 19.28 1.09
N MET A 37 6.20 19.07 -0.15
CA MET A 37 6.92 17.85 -0.51
C MET A 37 8.07 17.62 0.48
N GLY A 38 8.20 16.37 0.94
CA GLY A 38 9.21 15.99 1.93
C GLY A 38 8.83 16.26 3.38
N SER A 39 7.66 16.86 3.65
CA SER A 39 7.11 16.94 5.00
C SER A 39 7.04 15.55 5.64
N VAL A 40 7.31 15.50 6.94
CA VAL A 40 7.36 14.24 7.68
C VAL A 40 6.16 14.15 8.62
N GLY A 41 5.51 12.99 8.65
CA GLY A 41 4.45 12.69 9.60
C GLY A 41 4.70 11.35 10.28
N ILE A 42 4.02 11.12 11.39
CA ILE A 42 4.09 9.85 12.12
C ILE A 42 2.71 9.19 12.09
N LEU A 43 2.67 7.98 11.56
CA LEU A 43 1.53 7.10 11.58
C LEU A 43 1.73 6.04 12.67
N SER A 44 0.97 6.16 13.75
CA SER A 44 1.02 5.27 14.91
C SER A 44 -0.15 4.29 14.89
N PHE A 45 0.13 3.06 15.29
CA PHE A 45 -0.81 1.95 15.42
C PHE A 45 -0.72 1.32 16.79
N LYS A 46 -1.88 0.94 17.32
CA LYS A 46 -2.01 0.02 18.44
C LYS A 46 -2.92 -1.11 18.01
N VAL A 47 -2.39 -2.32 18.04
CA VAL A 47 -3.09 -3.56 17.68
C VAL A 47 -3.31 -4.35 18.95
N THR A 48 -4.53 -4.84 19.15
CA THR A 48 -4.84 -5.83 20.18
C THR A 48 -5.60 -6.97 19.52
N ALA A 49 -5.17 -8.20 19.77
CA ALA A 49 -5.74 -9.38 19.16
C ALA A 49 -6.10 -10.39 20.24
N LYS A 50 -7.38 -10.70 20.32
CA LYS A 50 -7.93 -11.61 21.33
C LYS A 50 -8.62 -12.77 20.66
N ALA A 51 -8.36 -13.97 21.16
CA ALA A 51 -9.02 -15.17 20.73
C ALA A 51 -9.32 -16.03 21.95
N ALA A 52 -10.49 -16.67 21.95
CA ALA A 52 -10.81 -17.72 22.89
C ALA A 52 -11.78 -18.66 22.17
N GLY A 53 -11.51 -19.96 22.23
CA GLY A 53 -12.39 -20.91 21.55
C GLY A 53 -12.09 -22.34 21.92
N GLN A 54 -13.00 -23.21 21.50
CA GLN A 54 -12.86 -24.64 21.64
C GLN A 54 -13.36 -25.34 20.37
N VAL A 55 -12.76 -26.47 20.05
CA VAL A 55 -13.19 -27.36 18.98
C VAL A 55 -13.17 -28.79 19.49
N LYS A 56 -14.18 -29.59 19.10
CA LYS A 56 -14.22 -31.02 19.40
C LYS A 56 -13.56 -31.81 18.27
N GLY A 57 -12.86 -32.88 18.61
CA GLY A 57 -12.36 -33.85 17.65
C GLY A 57 -13.52 -34.45 16.84
N LYS A 58 -13.33 -34.64 15.54
CA LYS A 58 -14.29 -35.35 14.67
C LYS A 58 -13.84 -36.81 14.51
N GLY A 59 -14.73 -37.68 14.03
CA GLY A 59 -14.42 -39.11 13.86
C GLY A 59 -13.10 -39.33 13.11
N GLY A 60 -12.16 -40.03 13.74
CA GLY A 60 -10.80 -40.26 13.24
C GLY A 60 -9.74 -39.25 13.70
N ALA A 61 -10.08 -38.26 14.52
CA ALA A 61 -9.08 -37.38 15.15
C ALA A 61 -8.40 -38.08 16.34
N ASP A 62 -7.08 -37.91 16.46
CA ASP A 62 -6.27 -38.47 17.55
C ASP A 62 -6.41 -37.70 18.89
N TRP A 63 -7.46 -36.90 19.05
CA TRP A 63 -7.70 -36.05 20.22
C TRP A 63 -9.20 -35.74 20.40
N ASP A 64 -9.62 -35.45 21.64
CA ASP A 64 -11.04 -35.28 22.00
C ASP A 64 -11.52 -33.84 21.87
N ARG A 65 -10.71 -32.89 22.35
CA ARG A 65 -11.03 -31.45 22.32
C ARG A 65 -9.76 -30.63 22.30
N GLN A 66 -9.82 -29.47 21.66
CA GLN A 66 -8.77 -28.47 21.72
C GLN A 66 -9.37 -27.12 22.12
N GLU A 67 -8.72 -26.45 23.06
CA GLU A 67 -9.04 -25.12 23.54
C GLU A 67 -7.87 -24.19 23.22
N TRP A 68 -8.15 -22.94 22.87
CA TRP A 68 -7.11 -21.94 22.68
C TRP A 68 -7.52 -20.61 23.30
N GLN A 69 -6.52 -19.88 23.78
CA GLN A 69 -6.66 -18.52 24.26
C GLN A 69 -5.49 -17.69 23.76
N MET A 70 -5.79 -16.48 23.29
CA MET A 70 -4.79 -15.55 22.80
C MET A 70 -5.06 -14.16 23.36
N ASP A 71 -4.00 -13.52 23.86
CA ASP A 71 -4.01 -12.12 24.26
C ASP A 71 -2.72 -11.46 23.77
N ASN A 72 -2.75 -11.05 22.51
CA ASN A 72 -1.60 -10.43 21.87
C ASN A 72 -1.82 -8.92 21.73
N SER A 73 -0.72 -8.18 21.73
CA SER A 73 -0.75 -6.74 21.49
C SER A 73 0.48 -6.27 20.73
N GLY A 74 0.36 -5.13 20.08
CA GLY A 74 1.48 -4.48 19.44
C GLY A 74 1.26 -2.99 19.31
N GLN A 75 2.36 -2.26 19.25
CA GLN A 75 2.40 -0.83 18.95
C GLN A 75 3.45 -0.59 17.89
N LEU A 76 3.12 0.23 16.90
CA LEU A 76 4.01 0.54 15.79
C LEU A 76 3.87 2.01 15.42
N ALA A 77 4.98 2.73 15.34
CA ALA A 77 5.04 4.07 14.78
C ALA A 77 5.86 4.02 13.49
N ILE A 78 5.30 4.55 12.41
CA ILE A 78 5.92 4.60 11.08
C ILE A 78 6.04 6.06 10.66
N ARG A 79 7.26 6.46 10.33
CA ARG A 79 7.59 7.75 9.72
C ARG A 79 7.20 7.72 8.25
N LEU A 80 6.30 8.61 7.88
CA LEU A 80 5.87 8.82 6.50
C LEU A 80 6.40 10.15 5.98
N LYS A 81 6.66 10.20 4.67
CA LYS A 81 7.10 11.39 3.94
C LYS A 81 6.06 11.76 2.90
N ALA A 82 5.67 13.04 2.85
CA ALA A 82 4.79 13.58 1.84
C ALA A 82 5.49 13.59 0.48
N LEU A 83 4.81 13.05 -0.53
CA LEU A 83 5.24 13.15 -1.93
C LEU A 83 4.67 14.42 -2.57
N GLU A 84 5.03 14.69 -3.82
CA GLU A 84 4.37 15.74 -4.59
C GLU A 84 2.87 15.41 -4.74
N PRO A 85 1.98 16.43 -4.67
CA PRO A 85 0.57 16.23 -4.91
C PRO A 85 0.29 15.69 -6.32
N ASN A 86 -0.52 14.64 -6.40
CA ASN A 86 -0.92 14.01 -7.66
C ASN A 86 -2.27 14.54 -8.14
N LEU A 87 -2.50 14.37 -9.45
CA LEU A 87 -3.79 14.61 -10.09
C LEU A 87 -4.90 13.72 -9.52
N ASP A 88 -6.15 14.10 -9.75
CA ASP A 88 -7.31 13.24 -9.48
C ASP A 88 -7.23 11.98 -10.36
N ASP A 89 -7.10 10.81 -9.74
CA ASP A 89 -7.05 9.51 -10.41
C ASP A 89 -8.39 8.74 -10.27
N SER A 90 -9.47 9.45 -9.94
CA SER A 90 -10.82 8.87 -9.97
C SER A 90 -11.11 8.25 -11.33
N ARG A 91 -11.93 7.19 -11.34
CA ARG A 91 -12.33 6.52 -12.60
C ARG A 91 -12.90 7.49 -13.63
N ASP A 92 -13.62 8.51 -13.18
CA ASP A 92 -14.15 9.56 -14.05
C ASP A 92 -13.02 10.38 -14.70
N ASN A 93 -12.06 10.89 -13.92
CA ASN A 93 -10.97 11.70 -14.46
C ASN A 93 -10.02 10.88 -15.34
N MET A 94 -9.71 9.63 -14.94
CA MET A 94 -8.94 8.71 -15.76
C MET A 94 -9.66 8.32 -17.06
N GLY A 95 -10.98 8.19 -17.02
CA GLY A 95 -11.78 7.96 -18.23
C GLY A 95 -11.68 9.13 -19.21
N LYS A 96 -11.73 10.37 -18.71
CA LYS A 96 -11.54 11.58 -19.52
C LYS A 96 -10.13 11.68 -20.09
N ALA A 97 -9.10 11.39 -19.29
CA ALA A 97 -7.72 11.32 -19.77
C ALA A 97 -7.53 10.22 -20.83
N GLY A 98 -8.19 9.07 -20.65
CA GLY A 98 -8.24 7.99 -21.64
C GLY A 98 -8.89 8.42 -22.95
N ALA A 99 -9.97 9.21 -22.91
CA ALA A 99 -10.61 9.75 -24.10
C ALA A 99 -9.72 10.73 -24.87
N VAL A 100 -8.91 11.54 -24.17
CA VAL A 100 -7.89 12.39 -24.81
C VAL A 100 -6.85 11.54 -25.54
N LYS A 101 -6.36 10.48 -24.88
CA LYS A 101 -5.41 9.54 -25.49
C LYS A 101 -6.02 8.87 -26.72
N GLU A 102 -7.26 8.41 -26.65
CA GLU A 102 -7.94 7.77 -27.78
C GLU A 102 -8.13 8.74 -28.95
N ALA A 103 -8.50 10.00 -28.68
CA ALA A 103 -8.61 11.04 -29.71
C ALA A 103 -7.25 11.36 -30.35
N TYR A 104 -6.18 11.37 -29.55
CA TYR A 104 -4.81 11.54 -30.03
C TYR A 104 -4.37 10.35 -30.91
N ASP A 105 -4.54 9.11 -30.43
CA ASP A 105 -4.13 7.88 -31.13
C ASP A 105 -4.92 7.67 -32.43
N LYS A 106 -6.16 8.17 -32.52
CA LYS A 106 -6.93 8.22 -33.79
C LYS A 106 -6.36 9.21 -34.80
N THR A 107 -5.69 10.26 -34.32
CA THR A 107 -5.19 11.36 -35.15
C THR A 107 -3.75 11.12 -35.61
N PHE A 108 -2.91 10.57 -34.72
CA PHE A 108 -1.49 10.37 -34.95
C PHE A 108 -1.16 8.87 -34.94
N SER A 109 -0.57 8.39 -36.02
CA SER A 109 -0.04 7.03 -36.10
C SER A 109 1.30 6.92 -35.38
N GLU A 110 1.73 5.69 -35.06
CA GLU A 110 3.07 5.41 -34.52
C GLU A 110 4.18 6.04 -35.38
N LYS A 111 4.04 6.03 -36.71
CA LYS A 111 5.00 6.69 -37.62
C LYS A 111 5.03 8.21 -37.47
N ASP A 112 3.89 8.83 -37.20
CA ASP A 112 3.86 10.28 -36.94
C ASP A 112 4.59 10.58 -35.61
N GLN A 113 4.42 9.73 -34.60
CA GLN A 113 5.13 9.86 -33.32
C GLN A 113 6.65 9.72 -33.49
N GLU A 114 7.12 8.71 -34.26
CA GLU A 114 8.55 8.54 -34.57
C GLU A 114 9.15 9.76 -35.29
N ILE A 115 8.38 10.41 -36.17
CA ILE A 115 8.83 11.64 -36.86
C ILE A 115 8.98 12.79 -35.85
N GLN A 116 8.03 12.93 -34.92
CA GLN A 116 8.08 13.95 -33.88
C GLN A 116 9.27 13.70 -32.93
N GLU A 117 9.43 12.49 -32.39
CA GLU A 117 10.54 12.12 -31.51
C GLU A 117 11.90 12.39 -32.17
N LYS A 118 12.06 12.05 -33.45
CA LYS A 118 13.29 12.32 -34.20
C LYS A 118 13.63 13.81 -34.31
N TRP A 119 12.62 14.69 -34.35
CA TRP A 119 12.85 16.13 -34.37
C TRP A 119 13.11 16.68 -32.96
N GLU A 120 12.46 16.14 -31.93
CA GLU A 120 12.75 16.45 -30.53
C GLU A 120 14.19 16.07 -30.15
N ASP A 121 14.65 14.87 -30.51
CA ASP A 121 16.03 14.42 -30.31
C ASP A 121 17.07 15.35 -30.96
N LYS A 122 16.76 15.93 -32.13
CA LYS A 122 17.64 16.90 -32.81
C LYS A 122 17.68 18.25 -32.11
N ILE A 123 16.58 18.65 -31.48
CA ILE A 123 16.50 19.89 -30.67
C ILE A 123 17.28 19.66 -29.37
N ASP A 124 17.07 18.54 -28.70
CA ASP A 124 17.79 18.18 -27.48
C ASP A 124 19.30 18.06 -27.71
N ALA A 125 19.72 17.56 -28.88
CA ALA A 125 21.13 17.53 -29.29
C ALA A 125 21.77 18.92 -29.44
N CYS A 126 20.99 20.00 -29.45
CA CYS A 126 21.52 21.37 -29.45
C CYS A 126 21.91 21.87 -28.03
N ASP A 127 21.58 21.14 -26.96
CA ASP A 127 21.99 21.42 -25.57
C ASP A 127 21.79 22.88 -25.13
N GLY A 128 20.64 23.47 -25.49
CA GLY A 128 20.29 24.86 -25.15
C GLY A 128 20.92 25.94 -26.04
N ASN A 129 21.58 25.58 -27.14
CA ASN A 129 22.10 26.55 -28.11
C ASN A 129 20.99 27.08 -29.03
N GLU A 130 20.50 28.29 -28.75
CA GLU A 130 19.40 28.92 -29.48
C GLU A 130 19.63 29.01 -31.00
N ALA A 131 20.85 29.25 -31.48
CA ALA A 131 21.15 29.32 -32.91
C ALA A 131 21.10 27.95 -33.61
N CYS A 132 21.44 26.89 -32.87
CA CYS A 132 21.25 25.51 -33.32
C CYS A 132 19.77 25.16 -33.31
N GLU A 133 19.07 25.40 -32.20
CA GLU A 133 17.65 25.08 -32.05
C GLU A 133 16.78 25.79 -33.10
N ASN A 134 17.01 27.10 -33.32
CA ASN A 134 16.25 27.86 -34.32
C ASN A 134 16.43 27.32 -35.74
N ARG A 135 17.63 26.84 -36.07
CA ARG A 135 17.92 26.22 -37.36
C ARG A 135 17.28 24.84 -37.48
N VAL A 136 17.34 24.01 -36.43
CA VAL A 136 16.67 22.71 -36.39
C VAL A 136 15.15 22.88 -36.48
N ARG A 137 14.56 23.84 -35.75
CA ARG A 137 13.13 24.20 -35.85
C ARG A 137 12.77 24.70 -37.24
N GLY A 138 13.63 25.47 -37.91
CA GLY A 138 13.42 25.86 -39.31
C GLY A 138 13.41 24.68 -40.28
N GLN A 139 14.31 23.70 -40.08
CA GLN A 139 14.33 22.46 -40.85
C GLN A 139 13.11 21.58 -40.58
N MET A 140 12.71 21.46 -39.32
CA MET A 140 11.50 20.75 -38.90
C MET A 140 10.25 21.34 -39.56
N LEU A 141 10.11 22.67 -39.55
CA LEU A 141 8.98 23.36 -40.19
C LEU A 141 9.01 23.30 -41.72
N SER A 142 10.14 22.97 -42.35
CA SER A 142 10.21 22.76 -43.80
C SER A 142 10.07 21.29 -44.20
N ASP A 143 10.06 20.36 -43.25
CA ASP A 143 9.88 18.93 -43.50
C ASP A 143 8.43 18.63 -43.95
N PRO A 144 8.22 18.07 -45.16
CA PRO A 144 6.90 17.73 -45.66
C PRO A 144 6.13 16.74 -44.78
N GLN A 145 6.80 15.83 -44.08
CA GLN A 145 6.17 14.86 -43.18
C GLN A 145 5.67 15.56 -41.91
N TYR A 146 6.50 16.43 -41.33
CA TYR A 146 6.10 17.26 -40.19
C TYR A 146 4.95 18.22 -40.55
N GLN A 147 5.00 18.84 -41.73
CA GLN A 147 3.92 19.68 -42.26
C GLN A 147 2.59 18.92 -42.48
N ARG A 148 2.64 17.61 -42.77
CA ARG A 148 1.42 16.77 -42.79
C ARG A 148 0.88 16.53 -41.39
N MET A 149 1.75 16.31 -40.40
CA MET A 149 1.34 16.19 -39.00
C MET A 149 0.69 17.47 -38.47
N ILE A 150 1.26 18.64 -38.76
CA ILE A 150 0.66 19.93 -38.36
C ILE A 150 -0.77 20.05 -38.91
N ARG A 151 -1.01 19.68 -40.16
CA ARG A 151 -2.35 19.73 -40.76
C ARG A 151 -3.33 18.74 -40.12
N LYS A 152 -2.88 17.52 -39.78
CA LYS A 152 -3.68 16.56 -38.99
C LYS A 152 -4.05 17.16 -37.62
N ALA A 153 -3.07 17.75 -36.95
CA ALA A 153 -3.25 18.41 -35.65
C ALA A 153 -4.21 19.61 -35.73
N GLN A 154 -4.17 20.40 -36.80
CA GLN A 154 -5.11 21.51 -37.01
C GLN A 154 -6.55 21.04 -37.22
N GLY A 155 -6.74 19.92 -37.92
CA GLY A 155 -8.07 19.33 -38.15
C GLY A 155 -8.68 18.70 -36.90
N ALA A 156 -7.90 17.93 -36.15
CA ALA A 156 -8.37 17.23 -34.95
C ALA A 156 -8.21 18.04 -33.65
N GLY A 157 -7.47 19.16 -33.71
CA GLY A 157 -7.12 20.00 -32.57
C GLY A 157 -8.33 20.44 -31.73
N PRO A 158 -9.45 20.89 -32.32
CA PRO A 158 -10.64 21.26 -31.56
C PRO A 158 -11.22 20.11 -30.71
N ASP A 159 -11.27 18.89 -31.25
CA ASP A 159 -11.86 17.73 -30.57
C ASP A 159 -10.94 17.19 -29.45
N ILE A 160 -9.63 17.15 -29.72
CA ILE A 160 -8.61 16.83 -28.71
C ILE A 160 -8.65 17.88 -27.59
N MET A 161 -8.78 19.17 -27.93
CA MET A 161 -8.88 20.26 -26.96
C MET A 161 -10.14 20.23 -26.12
N ALA A 162 -11.29 19.92 -26.73
CA ALA A 162 -12.55 19.78 -26.02
C ALA A 162 -12.46 18.62 -25.00
N SER A 163 -11.83 17.51 -25.40
CA SER A 163 -11.60 16.35 -24.52
C SER A 163 -10.60 16.68 -23.40
N ALA A 164 -9.52 17.41 -23.72
CA ALA A 164 -8.49 17.79 -22.75
C ALA A 164 -9.03 18.75 -21.68
N LYS A 165 -9.88 19.71 -22.07
CA LYS A 165 -10.55 20.63 -21.12
C LYS A 165 -11.44 19.92 -20.10
N ALA A 166 -11.88 18.70 -20.38
CA ALA A 166 -12.69 17.93 -19.44
C ALA A 166 -11.85 17.29 -18.32
N VAL A 167 -10.54 17.11 -18.52
CA VAL A 167 -9.64 16.47 -17.56
C VAL A 167 -9.33 17.47 -16.42
N ASP A 168 -9.57 17.06 -15.17
CA ASP A 168 -9.14 17.81 -14.00
C ASP A 168 -7.63 17.63 -13.81
N LEU A 169 -6.88 18.69 -14.12
CA LEU A 169 -5.43 18.78 -13.95
C LEU A 169 -5.01 19.44 -12.63
N GLN A 170 -5.97 19.76 -11.76
CA GLN A 170 -5.63 20.28 -10.45
C GLN A 170 -5.07 19.14 -9.58
N PRO A 171 -3.97 19.38 -8.83
CA PRO A 171 -3.53 18.42 -7.83
C PRO A 171 -4.64 18.25 -6.77
N ARG A 172 -5.04 17.00 -6.53
CA ARG A 172 -6.13 16.63 -5.59
C ARG A 172 -5.71 15.61 -4.55
N ILE A 173 -4.57 14.97 -4.73
CA ILE A 173 -4.20 13.79 -3.95
C ILE A 173 -2.85 14.01 -3.29
N GLN A 174 -2.85 14.08 -1.96
CA GLN A 174 -1.60 14.01 -1.20
C GLN A 174 -1.32 12.55 -0.86
N MET A 175 -0.16 12.06 -1.30
CA MET A 175 0.34 10.77 -0.82
C MET A 175 1.41 10.99 0.25
N TRP A 176 1.39 10.12 1.25
CA TRP A 176 2.38 9.97 2.30
C TRP A 176 2.81 8.52 2.29
N VAL A 177 4.11 8.27 2.11
CA VAL A 177 4.66 6.91 2.02
C VAL A 177 5.73 6.71 3.06
N THR A 178 6.03 5.47 3.44
CA THR A 178 7.17 5.17 4.31
C THR A 178 8.43 5.88 3.82
N ASP A 179 9.08 6.61 4.72
CA ASP A 179 10.31 7.34 4.43
C ASP A 179 11.47 6.36 4.19
N ALA A 180 11.63 5.91 2.95
CA ALA A 180 12.65 4.91 2.58
C ALA A 180 14.09 5.43 2.72
N GLN A 181 14.28 6.75 2.85
CA GLN A 181 15.58 7.37 3.09
C GLN A 181 15.96 7.37 4.58
N GLU A 182 14.98 7.25 5.47
CA GLU A 182 15.24 7.07 6.90
C GLU A 182 15.78 5.66 7.14
N ALA A 183 16.90 5.54 7.85
CA ALA A 183 17.49 4.24 8.18
C ALA A 183 16.57 3.35 9.05
N SER A 184 15.53 3.93 9.65
CA SER A 184 14.65 3.29 10.63
C SER A 184 13.27 3.92 10.63
N PRO A 185 12.50 3.75 9.55
CA PRO A 185 11.24 4.44 9.39
C PRO A 185 10.16 3.88 10.33
N ALA A 186 10.29 2.64 10.81
CA ALA A 186 9.35 2.07 11.79
C ALA A 186 10.02 1.72 13.12
N ARG A 187 9.30 1.92 14.22
CA ARG A 187 9.70 1.55 15.58
C ARG A 187 8.48 1.07 16.38
N GLY A 188 8.69 0.21 17.36
CA GLY A 188 7.59 -0.28 18.17
C GLY A 188 7.89 -1.58 18.88
N SER A 189 6.84 -2.25 19.34
CA SER A 189 6.96 -3.56 19.97
C SER A 189 5.73 -4.41 19.70
N VAL A 190 5.93 -5.72 19.68
CA VAL A 190 4.89 -6.73 19.54
C VAL A 190 5.08 -7.74 20.66
N GLN A 191 3.98 -8.07 21.33
CA GLN A 191 3.92 -9.11 22.33
C GLN A 191 2.88 -10.15 21.91
N VAL A 192 3.31 -11.41 21.94
CA VAL A 192 2.48 -12.57 21.66
C VAL A 192 2.40 -13.44 22.90
N ASN A 193 1.18 -13.84 23.23
CA ASN A 193 0.86 -14.87 24.20
C ASN A 193 -0.32 -15.70 23.68
N LEU A 194 -0.01 -16.91 23.20
CA LEU A 194 -0.98 -17.90 22.77
C LEU A 194 -0.86 -19.11 23.69
N ALA A 195 -1.98 -19.56 24.23
CA ALA A 195 -2.08 -20.79 24.99
C ALA A 195 -3.04 -21.74 24.26
N GLU A 196 -2.69 -23.02 24.22
CA GLU A 196 -3.50 -24.08 23.64
C GLU A 196 -3.50 -25.27 24.59
N LYS A 197 -4.66 -25.91 24.73
CA LYS A 197 -4.82 -27.15 25.48
C LYS A 197 -5.51 -28.16 24.60
N THR A 198 -4.87 -29.30 24.39
CA THR A 198 -5.43 -30.42 23.65
C THR A 198 -5.67 -31.56 24.62
N TYR A 199 -6.93 -31.97 24.73
CA TYR A 199 -7.38 -33.00 25.65
C TYR A 199 -7.51 -34.34 24.93
N GLY A 200 -7.19 -35.41 25.66
CA GLY A 200 -7.46 -36.77 25.22
C GLY A 200 -6.64 -37.22 24.01
N VAL A 201 -5.40 -36.73 23.86
CA VAL A 201 -4.49 -37.09 22.77
C VAL A 201 -4.10 -38.55 22.89
N ILE A 202 -4.19 -39.30 21.79
CA ILE A 202 -3.75 -40.70 21.74
C ILE A 202 -2.23 -40.74 21.78
N ASP A 203 -1.69 -41.39 22.81
CA ASP A 203 -0.25 -41.59 22.97
C ASP A 203 0.24 -42.69 22.04
N THR A 204 1.07 -42.34 21.05
CA THR A 204 1.61 -43.27 20.05
C THR A 204 2.52 -44.35 20.65
N ALA A 205 2.92 -44.23 21.93
CA ALA A 205 3.71 -45.24 22.64
C ALA A 205 2.86 -46.36 23.29
N GLY A 206 1.56 -46.45 22.97
CA GLY A 206 0.67 -47.51 23.49
C GLY A 206 0.12 -47.24 24.90
N GLY A 207 0.29 -46.03 25.42
CA GLY A 207 -0.31 -45.59 26.68
C GLY A 207 -1.75 -45.09 26.52
N GLY A 208 -2.46 -44.89 27.64
CA GLY A 208 -3.76 -44.22 27.65
C GLY A 208 -3.69 -42.76 27.17
N LYS A 209 -4.85 -42.12 26.98
CA LYS A 209 -4.93 -40.73 26.49
C LYS A 209 -4.20 -39.73 27.41
N VAL A 210 -3.64 -38.67 26.83
CA VAL A 210 -2.95 -37.58 27.55
C VAL A 210 -3.52 -36.21 27.24
N ASP A 211 -3.43 -35.31 28.21
CA ASP A 211 -3.73 -33.90 28.00
C ASP A 211 -2.42 -33.14 27.80
N ILE A 212 -2.38 -32.30 26.77
CA ILE A 212 -1.21 -31.49 26.40
C ILE A 212 -1.58 -30.02 26.52
N SER A 213 -0.78 -29.25 27.25
CA SER A 213 -0.92 -27.79 27.34
C SER A 213 0.33 -27.13 26.75
N CYS A 214 0.17 -26.31 25.72
CA CYS A 214 1.25 -25.58 25.08
C CYS A 214 1.05 -24.06 25.22
N GLN A 215 2.15 -23.35 25.41
CA GLN A 215 2.19 -21.90 25.46
C GLN A 215 3.27 -21.37 24.52
N TRP A 216 2.89 -20.43 23.66
CA TRP A 216 3.79 -19.68 22.80
C TRP A 216 3.86 -18.24 23.28
N THR A 217 5.02 -17.86 23.80
CA THR A 217 5.30 -16.47 24.18
C THR A 217 6.40 -15.90 23.30
N GLY A 218 6.23 -14.65 22.90
CA GLY A 218 7.19 -13.95 22.08
C GLY A 218 7.11 -12.45 22.30
N LYS A 219 8.27 -11.81 22.21
CA LYS A 219 8.37 -10.35 22.18
C LYS A 219 9.29 -9.97 21.04
N LEU A 220 8.85 -9.03 20.22
CA LEU A 220 9.65 -8.40 19.18
C LEU A 220 9.70 -6.90 19.47
N ASP A 221 10.90 -6.38 19.72
CA ASP A 221 11.13 -4.94 19.77
C ASP A 221 11.65 -4.52 18.38
N ILE A 222 10.89 -3.66 17.70
CA ILE A 222 11.25 -3.16 16.37
C ILE A 222 12.23 -2.00 16.57
N ALA A 223 13.50 -2.37 16.63
CA ALA A 223 14.60 -1.46 16.83
C ALA A 223 15.02 -0.77 15.52
N PRO A 224 15.60 0.44 15.62
CA PRO A 224 16.26 1.09 14.50
C PRO A 224 17.27 0.16 13.80
N GLY A 225 17.22 0.10 12.47
CA GLY A 225 18.15 -0.66 11.62
C GLY A 225 17.85 -2.16 11.53
N SER A 226 16.85 -2.67 12.25
CA SER A 226 16.43 -4.07 12.14
C SER A 226 15.72 -4.34 10.80
N PRO A 227 15.79 -5.56 10.25
CA PRO A 227 14.98 -5.94 9.09
C PRO A 227 13.48 -5.70 9.30
N ASP A 228 13.01 -5.82 10.55
CA ASP A 228 11.62 -5.61 10.95
C ASP A 228 11.20 -4.13 10.93
N SER A 229 12.16 -3.18 10.86
CA SER A 229 11.88 -1.75 10.73
C SER A 229 11.45 -1.33 9.31
N LYS A 230 11.57 -2.21 8.32
CA LYS A 230 11.15 -1.98 6.92
C LYS A 230 9.65 -2.25 6.71
N VAL A 231 8.78 -1.58 7.48
CA VAL A 231 7.33 -1.67 7.32
C VAL A 231 6.86 -0.61 6.33
N GLY A 232 6.26 -1.08 5.21
CA GLY A 232 5.63 -0.21 4.23
C GLY A 232 4.24 0.22 4.70
N ALA A 233 3.96 1.51 4.73
CA ALA A 233 2.63 2.06 4.93
C ALA A 233 2.41 3.23 3.97
N GLU A 234 1.16 3.41 3.57
CA GLU A 234 0.73 4.47 2.68
C GLU A 234 -0.47 5.17 3.33
N LEU A 235 -0.42 6.50 3.37
CA LEU A 235 -1.58 7.34 3.66
C LEU A 235 -1.84 8.19 2.44
N ARG A 236 -3.08 8.18 2.00
CA ARG A 236 -3.55 8.93 0.86
C ARG A 236 -4.69 9.84 1.30
N VAL A 237 -4.59 11.11 0.92
CA VAL A 237 -5.57 12.15 1.25
C VAL A 237 -6.11 12.74 -0.04
N ASN A 238 -7.41 12.59 -0.26
CA ASN A 238 -8.13 13.21 -1.37
C ASN A 238 -8.76 14.52 -0.87
N THR A 239 -8.31 15.64 -1.42
CA THR A 239 -8.74 16.98 -1.01
C THR A 239 -10.11 17.33 -1.56
N ARG A 240 -10.47 16.81 -2.74
CA ARG A 240 -11.78 17.02 -3.39
C ARG A 240 -12.92 16.42 -2.57
N THR A 241 -12.75 15.18 -2.13
CA THR A 241 -13.76 14.48 -1.31
C THR A 241 -13.55 14.67 0.19
N SER A 242 -12.45 15.30 0.60
CA SER A 242 -12.05 15.40 2.01
C SER A 242 -12.04 14.04 2.70
N THR A 243 -11.44 13.04 2.04
CA THR A 243 -11.33 11.67 2.56
C THR A 243 -9.88 11.21 2.64
N PHE A 244 -9.62 10.27 3.54
CA PHE A 244 -8.34 9.60 3.62
C PHE A 244 -8.48 8.09 3.39
N GLU A 245 -7.37 7.48 2.99
CA GLU A 245 -7.17 6.03 2.92
C GLU A 245 -5.80 5.69 3.50
N ILE A 246 -5.75 4.81 4.49
CA ILE A 246 -4.51 4.26 5.07
C ILE A 246 -4.39 2.81 4.66
N ARG A 247 -3.21 2.41 4.16
CA ARG A 247 -2.92 1.04 3.72
C ARG A 247 -1.71 0.49 4.45
N ILE A 248 -1.85 -0.71 5.03
CA ILE A 248 -0.79 -1.37 5.81
C ILE A 248 -0.81 -2.89 5.56
N PRO A 249 0.35 -3.52 5.34
CA PRO A 249 0.45 -4.97 5.23
C PRO A 249 0.21 -5.66 6.59
N ALA A 250 -0.80 -6.53 6.66
CA ALA A 250 -1.20 -7.24 7.88
C ALA A 250 -0.12 -8.20 8.40
N ASN A 251 0.63 -8.82 7.49
CA ASN A 251 1.64 -9.86 7.78
C ASN A 251 2.89 -9.35 8.53
N ARG A 252 3.01 -8.04 8.74
CA ARG A 252 4.13 -7.41 9.45
C ARG A 252 3.93 -7.35 10.96
N PHE A 253 2.71 -7.52 11.44
CA PHE A 253 2.41 -7.56 12.88
C PHE A 253 2.54 -9.00 13.39
N GLY A 254 3.66 -9.35 14.02
CA GLY A 254 3.87 -10.66 14.62
C GLY A 254 5.24 -10.78 15.27
N ALA A 255 5.43 -11.80 16.11
CA ALA A 255 6.71 -12.06 16.78
C ALA A 255 7.10 -13.53 16.63
N ALA A 256 8.41 -13.79 16.61
CA ALA A 256 8.93 -15.13 16.83
C ALA A 256 8.63 -15.53 18.29
N THR A 257 8.04 -16.70 18.48
CA THR A 257 7.67 -17.24 19.78
C THR A 257 8.51 -18.46 20.11
N LYS A 258 8.76 -18.66 21.40
CA LYS A 258 9.23 -19.93 21.96
C LYS A 258 8.03 -20.71 22.48
N GLU A 259 7.99 -21.98 22.15
CA GLU A 259 6.97 -22.92 22.60
C GLU A 259 7.41 -23.59 23.89
N SER A 260 6.53 -23.68 24.88
CA SER A 260 6.70 -24.55 26.05
C SER A 260 5.45 -25.40 26.17
N CYS A 261 5.60 -26.71 26.27
CA CYS A 261 4.48 -27.63 26.41
C CYS A 261 4.63 -28.47 27.68
N SER A 262 3.52 -28.86 28.28
CA SER A 262 3.48 -29.90 29.29
C SER A 262 2.49 -30.97 28.87
N ASP A 263 2.78 -32.21 29.22
CA ASP A 263 1.80 -33.30 29.12
C ASP A 263 1.49 -33.89 30.50
N SER A 264 0.29 -34.44 30.63
CA SER A 264 -0.23 -34.96 31.90
C SER A 264 0.50 -36.19 32.45
N LYS A 265 1.39 -36.83 31.68
CA LYS A 265 2.15 -38.03 32.10
C LYS A 265 3.60 -37.74 32.47
N THR A 266 4.29 -36.98 31.65
CA THR A 266 5.75 -36.75 31.75
C THR A 266 6.10 -35.34 32.24
N GLY A 267 5.10 -34.47 32.39
CA GLY A 267 5.26 -33.15 33.00
C GLY A 267 5.70 -32.09 31.99
N SER A 268 6.39 -31.06 32.48
CA SER A 268 6.77 -29.90 31.67
C SER A 268 7.98 -30.19 30.79
N HIS A 269 7.80 -29.99 29.49
CA HIS A 269 8.88 -29.93 28.51
C HIS A 269 9.35 -28.49 28.39
N GLY A 270 10.67 -28.29 28.57
CA GLY A 270 11.30 -26.98 28.47
C GLY A 270 11.05 -26.31 27.11
N PRO A 271 11.38 -25.02 26.96
CA PRO A 271 11.11 -24.30 25.74
C PRO A 271 11.77 -24.98 24.54
N SER A 272 10.98 -25.29 23.51
CA SER A 272 11.48 -25.94 22.31
C SER A 272 12.49 -25.02 21.61
N LYS A 273 13.48 -25.62 20.94
CA LYS A 273 14.44 -24.86 20.11
C LYS A 273 13.79 -24.33 18.83
N ASN A 274 12.58 -24.78 18.51
CA ASN A 274 11.86 -24.38 17.32
C ASN A 274 11.16 -23.04 17.57
N THR A 275 11.54 -22.03 16.81
CA THR A 275 10.87 -20.73 16.81
C THR A 275 9.78 -20.73 15.74
N ARG A 276 8.58 -20.32 16.13
CA ARG A 276 7.45 -20.10 15.21
C ARG A 276 7.12 -18.62 15.18
N LYS A 277 6.88 -18.04 14.00
CA LYS A 277 6.31 -16.69 13.93
C LYS A 277 4.80 -16.78 14.15
N VAL A 278 4.31 -16.13 15.19
CA VAL A 278 2.88 -15.98 15.45
C VAL A 278 2.46 -14.58 15.05
N PRO A 279 1.52 -14.43 14.10
CA PRO A 279 1.02 -13.12 13.69
C PRO A 279 -0.01 -12.60 14.70
N LEU A 280 -0.07 -11.27 14.85
CA LEU A 280 -1.11 -10.56 15.60
C LEU A 280 -2.44 -10.56 14.84
N ILE A 281 -2.36 -10.50 13.51
CA ILE A 281 -3.49 -10.44 12.59
C ILE A 281 -3.51 -11.77 11.85
N GLY A 282 -4.63 -12.49 11.87
CA GLY A 282 -4.72 -13.80 11.22
C GLY A 282 -4.31 -13.72 9.73
N GLN A 283 -3.77 -14.82 9.20
CA GLN A 283 -3.21 -14.84 7.83
C GLN A 283 -4.28 -15.05 6.75
N VAL A 284 -5.48 -15.42 7.16
CA VAL A 284 -6.59 -15.82 6.30
C VAL A 284 -7.85 -15.06 6.73
N PRO A 285 -8.73 -14.66 5.80
CA PRO A 285 -10.05 -14.17 6.16
C PRO A 285 -10.77 -15.17 7.05
N ALA A 286 -11.51 -14.71 8.07
CA ALA A 286 -12.48 -15.58 8.72
C ALA A 286 -13.48 -16.10 7.69
N ARG A 287 -13.97 -17.34 7.86
CA ARG A 287 -14.94 -17.95 6.94
C ARG A 287 -16.13 -17.01 6.73
N GLY A 288 -16.38 -16.61 5.48
CA GLY A 288 -17.47 -15.69 5.10
C GLY A 288 -17.12 -14.19 5.14
N ALA A 289 -15.87 -13.82 5.44
CA ALA A 289 -15.44 -12.42 5.37
C ALA A 289 -15.21 -11.99 3.91
N ALA A 290 -15.99 -11.03 3.43
CA ALA A 290 -15.89 -10.51 2.06
C ALA A 290 -14.73 -9.49 1.85
N ASN A 291 -14.11 -9.00 2.94
CA ASN A 291 -13.25 -7.80 2.92
C ASN A 291 -11.90 -7.99 3.64
N PHE A 292 -11.26 -9.16 3.57
CA PHE A 292 -9.90 -9.31 4.10
C PHE A 292 -8.89 -9.36 2.95
N ASP A 293 -8.13 -8.28 2.82
CA ASP A 293 -6.93 -8.21 1.99
C ASP A 293 -5.68 -8.30 2.88
N GLN A 294 -4.58 -8.87 2.34
CA GLN A 294 -3.27 -8.86 3.00
C GLN A 294 -2.78 -7.43 3.30
N VAL A 295 -3.42 -6.43 2.69
CA VAL A 295 -3.27 -5.00 2.96
C VAL A 295 -4.55 -4.51 3.63
N LEU A 296 -4.46 -4.18 4.92
CA LEU A 296 -5.53 -3.54 5.65
C LEU A 296 -5.71 -2.13 5.14
N THR A 297 -6.96 -1.78 4.82
CA THR A 297 -7.31 -0.50 4.23
C THR A 297 -8.34 0.20 5.10
N PHE A 298 -7.96 1.35 5.66
CA PHE A 298 -8.82 2.15 6.53
C PHE A 298 -9.23 3.43 5.80
N LYS A 299 -10.53 3.72 5.73
CA LYS A 299 -11.06 4.90 5.02
C LYS A 299 -11.87 5.77 5.97
N GLY A 300 -11.88 7.08 5.71
CA GLY A 300 -12.69 8.00 6.51
C GLY A 300 -12.69 9.43 5.98
N LYS A 301 -13.41 10.31 6.67
CA LYS A 301 -13.43 11.74 6.39
C LYS A 301 -12.27 12.46 7.08
N LEU A 302 -11.73 13.48 6.43
CA LEU A 302 -10.75 14.41 6.99
C LEU A 302 -11.47 15.56 7.69
N GLY A 303 -10.96 15.94 8.87
CA GLY A 303 -11.34 17.21 9.51
C GLY A 303 -10.63 18.41 8.87
N SER A 304 -9.38 18.25 8.44
CA SER A 304 -8.60 19.27 7.72
C SER A 304 -7.57 18.60 6.81
N VAL A 305 -7.39 19.17 5.62
CA VAL A 305 -6.46 18.68 4.59
C VAL A 305 -5.02 19.18 4.82
N ARG A 306 -4.86 20.40 5.34
CA ARG A 306 -3.55 21.08 5.52
C ARG A 306 -2.70 20.50 6.65
N SER A 307 -3.37 20.00 7.68
CA SER A 307 -2.72 19.39 8.84
C SER A 307 -3.55 18.18 9.24
N PRO A 308 -3.49 17.10 8.45
CA PRO A 308 -4.33 15.93 8.68
C PRO A 308 -3.92 15.32 10.01
N GLN A 309 -4.77 15.54 11.02
CA GLN A 309 -4.78 14.79 12.26
C GLN A 309 -5.86 13.75 12.10
N LEU A 310 -5.41 12.52 11.85
CA LEU A 310 -6.32 11.39 11.67
C LEU A 310 -6.24 10.55 12.91
N ARG A 311 -7.40 10.07 13.36
CA ARG A 311 -7.47 9.01 14.34
C ARG A 311 -8.65 8.12 14.01
N GLY A 312 -8.50 6.85 14.30
CA GLY A 312 -9.57 5.90 14.08
C GLY A 312 -9.35 4.62 14.85
N LYS A 313 -10.42 3.82 14.87
CA LYS A 313 -10.46 2.53 15.53
C LYS A 313 -11.34 1.62 14.70
N GLU A 314 -10.83 0.44 14.39
CA GLU A 314 -11.58 -0.60 13.69
C GLU A 314 -11.41 -1.92 14.42
N THR A 315 -12.44 -2.73 14.34
CA THR A 315 -12.43 -4.10 14.87
C THR A 315 -12.83 -5.04 13.76
N LEU A 316 -11.96 -6.00 13.50
CA LEU A 316 -12.12 -6.99 12.44
C LEU A 316 -11.91 -8.39 13.03
N THR A 317 -12.48 -9.39 12.37
CA THR A 317 -12.32 -10.79 12.75
C THR A 317 -11.48 -11.50 11.69
N THR A 318 -10.39 -12.13 12.12
CA THR A 318 -9.46 -12.91 11.28
C THR A 318 -9.41 -14.34 11.77
N ASP A 319 -8.69 -15.21 11.07
CA ASP A 319 -8.50 -16.60 11.47
C ASP A 319 -7.01 -16.96 11.55
N LEU A 320 -6.62 -17.68 12.62
CA LEU A 320 -5.27 -18.27 12.77
C LEU A 320 -5.17 -19.68 12.19
N GLY A 321 -6.30 -20.28 11.81
CA GLY A 321 -6.38 -21.60 11.20
C GLY A 321 -5.77 -21.65 9.81
N ASP A 322 -5.44 -22.87 9.39
CA ASP A 322 -5.01 -23.15 8.02
C ASP A 322 -6.20 -23.00 7.07
N ALA A 323 -6.02 -22.24 5.98
CA ALA A 323 -7.01 -22.09 4.91
C ALA A 323 -7.48 -23.45 4.35
N ASN A 324 -6.62 -24.47 4.42
CA ASN A 324 -6.88 -25.80 3.88
C ASN A 324 -7.53 -26.76 4.88
N ASN A 325 -7.70 -26.37 6.16
CA ASN A 325 -8.38 -27.21 7.16
C ASN A 325 -9.53 -26.43 7.85
N PRO A 326 -10.76 -26.47 7.28
CA PRO A 326 -11.91 -25.76 7.83
C PRO A 326 -12.33 -26.20 9.25
N ALA A 327 -11.89 -27.38 9.70
CA ALA A 327 -12.14 -27.86 11.06
C ALA A 327 -11.20 -27.22 12.11
N ALA A 328 -10.17 -26.50 11.67
CA ALA A 328 -9.20 -25.80 12.50
C ALA A 328 -9.42 -24.27 12.52
N SER A 329 -10.62 -23.79 12.20
CA SER A 329 -10.97 -22.35 12.32
C SER A 329 -10.79 -21.88 13.76
N ARG A 330 -9.94 -20.87 13.92
CA ARG A 330 -9.55 -20.24 15.18
C ARG A 330 -9.78 -18.73 15.02
N PRO A 331 -11.03 -18.26 15.14
CA PRO A 331 -11.35 -16.86 14.96
C PRO A 331 -10.64 -16.00 16.00
N VAL A 332 -10.12 -14.87 15.53
CA VAL A 332 -9.41 -13.86 16.28
C VAL A 332 -10.08 -12.52 16.08
N LYS A 333 -10.46 -11.88 17.18
CA LYS A 333 -10.93 -10.50 17.18
C LYS A 333 -9.73 -9.57 17.28
N VAL A 334 -9.47 -8.81 16.22
CA VAL A 334 -8.37 -7.84 16.13
C VAL A 334 -8.97 -6.44 16.20
N THR A 335 -8.47 -5.63 17.12
CA THR A 335 -8.79 -4.21 17.21
C THR A 335 -7.55 -3.42 16.84
N ILE A 336 -7.69 -2.49 15.89
CA ILE A 336 -6.62 -1.64 15.40
C ILE A 336 -7.04 -0.20 15.66
N GLU A 337 -6.25 0.49 16.45
CA GLU A 337 -6.34 1.93 16.66
C GLU A 337 -5.20 2.59 15.91
N TRP A 338 -5.49 3.65 15.17
CA TRP A 338 -4.48 4.38 14.43
C TRP A 338 -4.57 5.88 14.68
N GLN A 339 -3.43 6.53 14.57
CA GLN A 339 -3.31 7.97 14.63
C GLN A 339 -2.25 8.43 13.63
N PHE A 340 -2.59 9.41 12.81
CA PHE A 340 -1.62 10.13 11.99
C PHE A 340 -1.52 11.57 12.48
N ALA A 341 -0.28 12.04 12.60
CA ALA A 341 0.01 13.46 12.78
C ALA A 341 1.05 13.87 11.74
N ALA A 342 0.67 14.79 10.85
CA ALA A 342 1.63 15.51 10.03
C ALA A 342 2.47 16.40 10.96
N GLY A 343 3.80 16.28 10.89
CA GLY A 343 4.72 17.15 11.60
C GLY A 343 4.74 18.53 10.95
N GLY A 344 4.48 19.56 11.74
CA GLY A 344 4.53 20.96 11.34
C GLY A 344 4.96 21.81 12.54
N ARG A 345 6.29 21.92 12.70
CA ARG A 345 7.08 22.54 13.77
C ARG A 345 7.37 21.66 14.98
#